data_AF-A0A838HFF5-F1
#
_entry.id   AF-A0A838HFF5-F1
#
_cell.length_a   1.000
_cell.length_b   1.000
_cell.length_c   1.000
_cell.angle_alpha   90.00
_cell.angle_beta   90.00
_cell.angle_gamma   90.00
#
_symmetry.space_group_name_H-M   'P 1'
#
loop_
_entity.id
_entity.type
_entity.pdbx_description
1 polymer ?
#
loop_
_entity_poly.entity_id
_entity_poly.type
_entity_poly.pdbx_seq_one_letter_code
_entity_poly.pdbx_strand_id
1 'polypeptide(L)' 'MAKHRIYEVAKKFHVSSEAMVNLIRGMGIPVKNHMSSIEDDIVRLVTAKFAEEKEAVKHEEEDRRKKFEAARRQRTALP' A
#
# COMPACT_ATOMS: atom_id res chain seq x y z
N MET A 1 1.25 -10.72 -22.92
CA MET A 1 0.97 -9.83 -21.77
C MET A 1 0.89 -10.69 -20.52
N ALA A 2 1.88 -10.62 -19.63
CA ALA A 2 1.74 -11.24 -18.32
C ALA A 2 0.78 -10.40 -17.48
N LYS A 3 -0.07 -11.07 -16.69
CA LYS A 3 -0.99 -10.43 -15.76
C LYS A 3 -0.52 -10.72 -14.34
N HIS A 4 -0.19 -9.70 -13.58
CA HIS A 4 0.22 -9.80 -12.19
C HIS A 4 -0.94 -9.47 -11.27
N ARG A 5 -1.11 -10.22 -10.18
CA ARG A 5 -2.14 -9.90 -9.19
C ARG A 5 -1.64 -8.78 -8.27
N ILE A 6 -2.52 -7.85 -7.92
CA ILE A 6 -2.15 -6.68 -7.12
C ILE A 6 -1.50 -7.05 -5.79
N TYR A 7 -1.98 -8.08 -5.08
CA TYR A 7 -1.35 -8.51 -3.83
C TYR A 7 0.09 -9.02 -4.01
N GLU A 8 0.43 -9.62 -5.16
CA GLU A 8 1.78 -10.12 -5.43
C GLU A 8 2.72 -8.95 -5.63
N VAL A 9 2.25 -7.93 -6.36
CA VAL A 9 2.97 -6.68 -6.57
C VAL A 9 3.14 -5.98 -5.22
N ALA A 10 2.07 -5.81 -4.44
CA ALA A 10 2.12 -5.21 -3.10
C ALA A 10 3.13 -5.92 -2.18
N LYS A 11 3.15 -7.26 -2.21
CA LYS A 11 4.10 -8.07 -1.43
C LYS A 11 5.56 -7.82 -1.85
N LYS A 12 5.84 -7.68 -3.15
CA LYS A 12 7.18 -7.32 -3.65
C LYS A 12 7.63 -5.94 -3.16
N PHE A 13 6.70 -5.01 -3.02
CA PHE A 13 6.98 -3.64 -2.56
C PHE A 13 6.92 -3.48 -1.03
N HIS A 14 6.63 -4.55 -0.28
CA HIS A 14 6.42 -4.54 1.17
C HIS A 14 5.36 -3.54 1.63
N VAL A 15 4.26 -3.42 0.87
CA VAL A 15 3.11 -2.58 1.24
C VAL A 15 1.85 -3.38 1.41
N SER A 16 0.89 -2.78 2.11
CA SER A 16 -0.45 -3.35 2.22
C SER A 16 -1.11 -3.41 0.84
N SER A 17 -1.84 -4.50 0.60
CA SER A 17 -2.59 -4.67 -0.65
C SER A 17 -3.61 -3.54 -0.86
N GLU A 18 -4.12 -2.96 0.22
CA GLU A 18 -5.06 -1.83 0.20
C GLU A 18 -4.39 -0.53 -0.27
N ALA A 19 -3.18 -0.22 0.23
CA ALA A 19 -2.41 0.93 -0.25
C ALA A 19 -2.09 0.80 -1.74
N MET A 20 -1.71 -0.40 -2.19
CA MET A 20 -1.44 -0.67 -3.60
C MET A 20 -2.69 -0.48 -4.47
N VAL A 21 -3.87 -0.96 -4.01
CA VAL A 21 -5.14 -0.74 -4.70
C VAL A 21 -5.47 0.74 -4.81
N ASN A 22 -5.27 1.52 -3.74
CA ASN A 22 -5.54 2.95 -3.73
C ASN A 22 -4.60 3.72 -4.67
N LEU A 23 -3.32 3.37 -4.69
CA LEU A 23 -2.36 3.94 -5.64
C LEU A 23 -2.81 3.73 -7.08
N ILE A 24 -3.15 2.49 -7.44
CA ILE A 24 -3.58 2.12 -8.80
C ILE A 24 -4.87 2.87 -9.18
N ARG A 25 -5.84 2.94 -8.25
CA ARG A 25 -7.07 3.74 -8.45
C ARG A 25 -6.77 5.22 -8.64
N GLY A 26 -5.83 5.77 -7.89
CA GLY A 26 -5.39 7.16 -8.00
C GLY A 26 -4.69 7.47 -9.33
N MET A 27 -4.27 6.46 -10.09
CA MET A 27 -3.75 6.60 -11.45
C MET A 27 -4.84 6.55 -12.53
N GLY A 28 -6.13 6.47 -12.13
CA GLY A 28 -7.25 6.34 -13.04
C GLY A 28 -7.49 4.91 -13.54
N ILE A 29 -6.81 3.91 -12.97
CA ILE A 29 -6.96 2.51 -13.37
C ILE A 29 -8.05 1.85 -12.51
N PRO A 30 -9.15 1.37 -13.12
CA PRO A 30 -10.25 0.77 -12.38
C PRO A 30 -9.88 -0.64 -11.89
N VAL A 31 -9.58 -0.78 -10.60
CA VAL A 31 -9.34 -2.08 -9.95
C VAL A 31 -10.43 -2.40 -8.93
N LYS A 32 -10.93 -3.65 -8.94
CA LYS A 32 -12.01 -4.09 -8.05
C LYS A 32 -11.52 -4.32 -6.63
N ASN A 33 -10.41 -5.05 -6.48
CA ASN A 33 -9.85 -5.45 -5.20
C ASN A 33 -8.38 -5.89 -5.36
N HIS A 34 -7.75 -6.30 -4.26
CA HIS A 34 -6.37 -6.81 -4.20
C HIS A 34 -6.13 -8.12 -4.99
N MET A 35 -7.19 -8.86 -5.33
CA MET A 35 -7.15 -10.04 -6.21
C MET A 35 -7.20 -9.67 -7.70
N SER A 36 -7.45 -8.40 -8.03
CA SER A 36 -7.50 -7.96 -9.43
C SER A 36 -6.13 -8.12 -10.07
N SER A 37 -6.13 -8.51 -11.34
CA SER A 37 -4.93 -8.67 -12.14
C SER A 37 -4.68 -7.42 -12.95
N ILE A 38 -3.44 -6.96 -12.99
CA ILE A 38 -2.96 -5.82 -13.76
C ILE A 38 -1.92 -6.30 -14.78
N GLU A 39 -1.79 -5.58 -15.89
CA GLU A 39 -0.79 -5.89 -16.92
C GLU A 39 0.59 -5.35 -16.55
N ASP A 40 1.64 -5.89 -17.18
CA ASP A 40 3.03 -5.47 -16.97
C ASP A 40 3.23 -3.96 -17.12
N ASP A 41 2.56 -3.32 -18.07
CA ASP A 41 2.65 -1.88 -18.27
C ASP A 41 2.17 -1.09 -17.04
N ILE A 42 1.10 -1.57 -16.40
CA ILE A 42 0.59 -1.00 -15.16
C ILE A 42 1.55 -1.26 -14.01
N VAL A 43 2.14 -2.47 -13.94
CA VAL A 43 3.15 -2.79 -12.92
C VAL A 43 4.33 -1.82 -13.02
N ARG A 44 4.79 -1.50 -14.24
CA ARG A 44 5.89 -0.55 -14.46
C ARG A 44 5.53 0.87 -14.01
N LEU A 45 4.34 1.35 -14.39
CA LEU A 45 3.84 2.66 -13.98
C LEU A 45 3.71 2.78 -12.46
N VAL A 46 3.12 1.77 -11.83
CA VAL A 46 2.99 1.66 -10.38
C VAL A 46 4.36 1.62 -9.72
N THR A 47 5.32 0.87 -10.26
CA THR A 47 6.68 0.79 -9.72
C THR A 47 7.37 2.16 -9.73
N ALA A 48 7.23 2.92 -10.81
CA ALA A 48 7.81 4.25 -10.93
C ALA A 48 7.17 5.22 -9.92
N LYS A 49 5.83 5.28 -9.89
CA LYS A 49 5.10 6.14 -8.95
C LYS A 49 5.33 5.75 -7.49
N PHE A 50 5.44 4.45 -7.23
CA PHE A 50 5.72 3.92 -5.90
C PHE A 50 7.15 4.24 -5.46
N ALA A 51 8.13 4.27 -6.37
CA ALA A 51 9.48 4.71 -6.03
C ALA A 51 9.49 6.19 -5.59
N GLU A 52 8.71 7.04 -6.26
CA GLU A 52 8.50 8.46 -5.89
C GLU A 52 7.76 8.61 -4.55
N GLU A 53 6.66 7.88 -4.35
CA GLU A 53 5.86 7.96 -3.12
C GLU A 53 6.50 7.27 -1.91
N LYS A 54 7.34 6.24 -2.09
CA LYS A 54 7.98 5.52 -0.96
C LYS A 54 8.96 6.40 -0.19
N GLU A 55 9.51 7.45 -0.82
CA GLU A 55 10.25 8.48 -0.11
C GLU A 55 9.33 9.32 0.81
N ALA A 56 8.09 9.57 0.39
CA ALA A 56 7.10 10.31 1.17
C ALA A 56 6.40 9.47 2.26
N VAL A 57 6.01 8.23 1.96
CA VAL A 57 5.16 7.38 2.81
C VAL A 57 5.92 6.73 3.98
N LYS A 58 7.25 6.52 3.85
CA LYS A 58 8.08 6.04 4.98
C LYS A 58 7.95 6.91 6.23
N HIS A 59 7.66 8.19 6.08
CA HIS A 59 7.45 9.10 7.20
C HIS A 59 6.05 8.97 7.84
N GLU A 60 5.01 8.62 7.09
CA GLU A 60 3.62 8.62 7.61
C GLU A 60 3.20 7.29 8.28
N GLU A 61 3.66 6.14 7.76
CA GLU A 61 3.30 4.82 8.30
C GLU A 61 3.90 4.56 9.70
N GLU A 62 5.10 5.08 9.98
CA GLU A 62 5.70 5.02 11.32
C GLU A 62 4.89 5.79 12.35
N ASP A 63 4.39 6.97 11.99
CA ASP A 63 3.62 7.82 12.90
C ASP A 63 2.24 7.24 13.21
N ARG A 64 1.58 6.63 12.21
CA ARG A 64 0.29 5.97 12.43
C ARG A 64 0.43 4.73 13.31
N ARG A 65 1.50 3.95 13.14
CA ARG A 65 1.80 2.78 13.97
C ARG A 65 2.14 3.17 15.42
N LYS A 66 2.96 4.21 15.63
CA LYS A 66 3.31 4.74 16.96
C LYS A 66 2.08 5.29 17.70
N LYS A 67 1.18 6.01 17.01
CA LYS A 67 -0.06 6.53 17.61
C LYS A 67 -1.03 5.42 18.03
N PHE A 68 -1.17 4.37 17.22
CA PHE A 68 -2.06 3.25 17.55
C PHE A 68 -1.53 2.41 18.73
N GLU A 69 -0.21 2.26 18.85
CA GLU A 69 0.43 1.56 19.95
C GLU A 69 0.37 2.36 21.27
N ALA A 70 0.55 3.69 21.20
CA ALA A 70 0.40 4.58 22.34
C ALA A 70 -1.04 4.61 22.90
N ALA A 71 -2.05 4.65 22.02
CA ALA A 71 -3.46 4.62 22.42
C ALA A 71 -3.86 3.29 23.08
N ARG A 72 -3.24 2.18 22.67
CA ARG A 72 -3.51 0.85 23.25
C ARG A 72 -2.90 0.69 24.65
N ARG A 73 -1.73 1.29 24.91
CA ARG A 73 -1.09 1.26 26.24
C ARG A 73 -1.86 2.06 27.30
N GLN A 74 -2.48 3.17 26.93
CA GLN A 74 -3.27 3.99 27.89
C GLN A 74 -4.58 3.33 28.32
N ARG A 75 -5.19 2.47 27.49
CA ARG A 75 -6.43 1.74 27.85
C ARG A 75 -6.22 0.53 28.76
N THR A 76 -5.00 -0.02 28.83
CA THR A 76 -4.67 -1.17 29.69
C THR A 76 -4.06 -0.77 31.03
N ALA A 77 -3.86 0.52 31.28
CA ALA A 77 -3.35 1.07 32.53
C ALA A 77 -4.43 1.94 33.21
N LEU A 78 -5.54 1.32 33.59
CA LEU A 78 -6.36 1.82 34.69
C LEU A 78 -6.48 0.69 35.72
N PRO A 79 -6.20 0.95 37.02
CA PRO A 79 -6.38 -0.02 38.10
C PRO A 79 -7.84 -0.35 38.36
#